data_AF-A0A923VA61-F1
#
_entry.id   AF-A0A923VA61-F1
#
_cell.length_a   1.000
_cell.length_b   1.000
_cell.length_c   1.000
_cell.angle_alpha   90.00
_cell.angle_beta   90.00
_cell.angle_gamma   90.00
#
_symmetry.space_group_name_H-M   'P 1'
#
loop_
_entity.id
_entity.type
_entity.pdbx_description
1 polymer ?
#
loop_
_entity_poly.entity_id
_entity_poly.type
_entity_poly.pdbx_seq_one_letter_code
_entity_poly.pdbx_strand_id
1 'polypeptide(L)'
;MTQVWVFFVSLTLVLLFIGFQFGGRRGLFISFLISLVLIYATLHRGLALFKKHLNVKEQRGNDTAGFLKQLQTIKQNFGMRSIQLHYSYQPSPPLVWKNSPESGHVMIHRDLLNHLNETEKNILAHFVLAHLHERSFLIPRILSIFEQGFWGLNYLIAPIATILTQVLRIPATLLKADLRTMQSANISAFEMGYFMQKLHNLSFHKTGSLKGGEFFSTLTLAKRKFWLTHGQPQLKTRLINVMGFVP
;
A
#
# COMPACT_ATOMS: atom_id res chain seq x y z
N MET A 1 11.40 -20.35 -4.84
CA MET A 1 11.10 -19.85 -3.48
C MET A 1 10.84 -18.34 -3.56
N THR A 2 9.62 -17.88 -3.25
CA THR A 2 9.28 -16.44 -3.33
C THR A 2 9.97 -15.66 -2.21
N GLN A 3 10.37 -14.41 -2.45
CA GLN A 3 11.07 -13.51 -1.50
C GLN A 3 10.43 -13.46 -0.09
N VAL A 4 9.13 -13.71 -0.01
CA VAL A 4 8.35 -13.72 1.23
C VAL A 4 8.66 -14.91 2.14
N TRP A 5 8.91 -16.10 1.57
CA TRP A 5 9.30 -17.26 2.39
C TRP A 5 10.68 -17.05 2.99
N VAL A 6 11.59 -16.44 2.24
CA VAL A 6 12.92 -16.05 2.74
C VAL A 6 12.77 -15.06 3.90
N PHE A 7 11.87 -14.08 3.79
CA PHE A 7 11.58 -13.16 4.88
C PHE A 7 11.07 -13.88 6.13
N PHE A 8 10.04 -14.74 6.03
CA PHE A 8 9.49 -15.43 7.20
C PHE A 8 10.48 -16.40 7.84
N VAL A 9 11.25 -17.13 7.04
CA VAL A 9 12.32 -18.01 7.53
C VAL A 9 13.40 -17.20 8.24
N SER A 10 13.87 -16.11 7.62
CA SER A 10 14.88 -15.23 8.22
C SER A 10 14.38 -14.61 9.52
N LEU A 11 13.16 -14.07 9.55
CA LEU A 11 12.54 -13.50 10.74
C LEU A 11 12.42 -14.54 11.87
N THR A 12 12.01 -15.76 11.52
CA THR A 12 11.90 -16.86 12.49
C THR A 12 13.28 -17.22 13.05
N LEU A 13 14.30 -17.36 12.20
CA LEU A 13 15.68 -17.64 12.65
C LEU A 13 16.22 -16.55 13.58
N VAL A 14 15.98 -15.27 13.27
CA VAL A 14 16.39 -14.15 14.12
C VAL A 14 15.69 -14.21 15.48
N LEU A 15 14.37 -14.44 15.51
CA LEU A 15 13.61 -14.57 16.76
C LEU A 15 14.06 -15.75 17.60
N LEU A 16 14.34 -16.89 16.96
CA LEU A 16 14.87 -18.09 17.63
C LEU A 16 16.26 -17.83 18.21
N PHE A 17 17.15 -17.16 17.46
CA PHE A 17 18.47 -16.79 17.94
C PHE A 17 18.38 -15.87 19.17
N ILE A 18 17.56 -14.82 19.09
CA ILE A 18 17.32 -13.92 20.23
C ILE A 18 16.77 -14.71 21.42
N GLY A 19 15.74 -15.53 21.21
CA GLY A 19 15.14 -16.35 22.28
C GLY A 19 16.15 -17.29 22.93
N PHE A 20 17.01 -17.92 22.14
CA PHE A 20 18.06 -18.77 22.64
C PHE A 20 19.07 -18.01 23.52
N GLN A 21 19.46 -16.80 23.14
CA GLN A 21 20.37 -15.97 23.94
C GLN A 21 19.77 -15.56 25.30
N PHE A 22 18.47 -15.24 25.36
CA PHE A 22 17.83 -14.81 26.60
C PHE A 22 17.42 -15.95 27.54
N GLY A 23 17.13 -17.15 27.01
CA GLY A 23 16.51 -18.22 27.81
C GLY A 23 16.90 -19.64 27.41
N GLY A 24 17.96 -19.81 26.62
CA GLY A 24 18.42 -21.11 26.12
C GLY A 24 17.31 -21.89 25.43
N ARG A 25 17.13 -23.16 25.82
CA ARG A 25 16.11 -24.05 25.24
C ARG A 25 14.67 -23.56 25.48
N ARG A 26 14.38 -22.97 26.65
CA ARG A 26 13.05 -22.44 26.97
C ARG A 26 12.75 -21.19 26.15
N GLY A 27 13.72 -20.29 26.03
CA GLY A 27 13.59 -19.08 25.21
C GLY A 27 13.42 -19.40 23.72
N LEU A 28 14.10 -20.44 23.21
CA LEU A 28 13.91 -20.93 21.84
C LEU A 28 12.45 -21.39 21.59
N PHE A 29 11.87 -22.17 22.51
CA PHE A 29 10.48 -22.62 22.40
C PHE A 29 9.48 -21.46 22.45
N ILE A 30 9.70 -20.49 23.34
CA ILE A 30 8.85 -19.30 23.46
C ILE A 30 8.93 -18.46 22.17
N SER A 31 10.13 -18.20 21.66
CA SER A 31 10.32 -17.47 20.40
C SER A 31 9.71 -18.18 19.20
N PHE A 32 9.74 -19.52 19.17
CA PHE A 32 9.06 -20.31 18.16
C PHE A 32 7.54 -20.11 18.18
N LEU A 33 6.93 -20.13 19.37
CA LEU A 33 5.49 -19.85 19.51
C LEU A 33 5.15 -18.43 19.07
N ILE A 34 5.97 -17.45 19.46
CA ILE A 34 5.78 -16.04 19.06
C ILE A 34 5.88 -15.89 17.53
N SER A 35 6.88 -16.49 16.88
CA SER A 35 7.02 -16.41 15.42
C SER A 35 5.83 -17.04 14.71
N LEU A 36 5.32 -18.17 15.21
CA LEU A 36 4.15 -18.83 14.64
C LEU A 36 2.88 -17.97 14.76
N VAL A 37 2.68 -17.32 15.91
CA VAL A 37 1.59 -16.35 16.12
C VAL A 37 1.73 -15.14 15.20
N LEU A 38 2.93 -14.60 15.03
CA LEU A 38 3.19 -13.47 14.13
C LEU A 38 2.91 -13.82 12.67
N ILE A 39 3.37 -14.99 12.21
CA ILE A 39 3.09 -15.48 10.85
C ILE A 39 1.59 -15.66 10.66
N TYR A 40 0.90 -16.29 11.61
CA TYR A 40 -0.55 -16.49 11.55
C TYR A 40 -1.31 -15.16 11.49
N ALA A 41 -0.99 -14.21 12.38
CA ALA A 41 -1.58 -12.87 12.37
C ALA A 41 -1.32 -12.15 11.04
N THR A 42 -0.12 -12.33 10.46
CA THR A 42 0.27 -11.73 9.18
C THR A 42 -0.52 -12.24 8.00
N LEU A 43 -0.76 -13.55 7.95
CA LEU A 43 -1.46 -14.17 6.84
C LEU A 43 -2.98 -13.98 6.93
N HIS A 44 -3.55 -14.09 8.14
CA HIS A 44 -5.01 -14.18 8.31
C HIS A 44 -5.67 -12.89 8.80
N ARG A 45 -5.02 -12.13 9.69
CA ARG A 45 -5.63 -10.93 10.31
C ARG A 45 -5.29 -9.63 9.58
N GLY A 46 -4.32 -9.62 8.66
CA GLY A 46 -3.90 -8.39 7.97
C GLY A 46 -5.05 -7.62 7.31
N LEU A 47 -5.95 -8.30 6.58
CA LEU A 47 -7.08 -7.63 5.91
C LEU A 47 -8.14 -7.16 6.91
N ALA A 48 -8.42 -7.94 7.96
CA ALA A 48 -9.38 -7.55 8.99
C ALA A 48 -8.88 -6.34 9.78
N LEU A 49 -7.58 -6.32 10.12
CA LEU A 49 -6.93 -5.17 10.74
C LEU A 49 -6.96 -3.95 9.82
N PHE A 50 -6.66 -4.12 8.53
CA PHE A 50 -6.76 -3.06 7.53
C PHE A 50 -8.17 -2.44 7.46
N LYS A 51 -9.20 -3.29 7.34
CA LYS A 51 -10.60 -2.84 7.29
C LYS A 51 -11.05 -2.17 8.61
N LYS A 52 -10.66 -2.73 9.76
CA LYS A 52 -10.99 -2.20 11.08
C LYS A 52 -10.30 -0.86 11.35
N HIS A 53 -9.04 -0.73 10.92
CA HIS A 53 -8.25 0.47 11.14
C HIS A 53 -8.85 1.69 10.44
N LEU A 54 -9.40 1.48 9.24
CA LEU A 54 -9.85 2.53 8.35
C LEU A 54 -11.36 2.79 8.43
N ASN A 55 -12.04 2.19 9.43
CA ASN A 55 -13.50 2.27 9.67
C ASN A 55 -14.31 2.10 8.38
N VAL A 56 -13.95 1.09 7.60
CA VAL A 56 -14.45 0.93 6.24
C VAL A 56 -15.85 0.37 6.24
N LYS A 57 -16.77 1.04 5.54
CA LYS A 57 -18.05 0.45 5.13
C LYS A 57 -17.89 -0.07 3.70
N GLU A 58 -18.05 -1.37 3.53
CA GLU A 58 -18.09 -1.98 2.19
C GLU A 58 -19.28 -1.39 1.44
N GLN A 59 -19.05 -0.89 0.23
CA GLN A 59 -20.15 -0.49 -0.63
C GLN A 59 -20.83 -1.75 -1.16
N ARG A 60 -21.95 -2.11 -0.54
CA ARG A 60 -22.88 -3.11 -1.07
C ARG A 60 -24.06 -2.37 -1.68
N GLY A 61 -24.12 -2.27 -3.01
CA GLY A 61 -25.24 -1.66 -3.72
C GLY A 61 -24.86 -0.58 -4.73
N ASN A 62 -25.86 0.24 -5.07
CA ASN A 62 -25.87 1.13 -6.24
C ASN A 62 -24.66 2.08 -6.25
N ASP A 63 -23.86 1.99 -7.31
CA ASP A 63 -22.71 2.84 -7.58
C ASP A 63 -23.18 4.14 -8.22
N THR A 64 -23.62 5.09 -7.40
CA THR A 64 -24.13 6.39 -7.86
C THR A 64 -23.12 7.17 -8.70
N ALA A 65 -21.82 6.88 -8.57
CA ALA A 65 -20.75 7.55 -9.30
C ALA A 65 -20.26 6.76 -10.54
N GLY A 66 -20.74 5.54 -10.79
CA GLY A 66 -20.34 4.69 -11.92
C GLY A 66 -18.89 4.18 -11.90
N PHE A 67 -18.11 4.52 -10.86
CA PHE A 67 -16.68 4.22 -10.76
C PHE A 67 -16.38 2.73 -10.53
N LEU A 68 -17.20 2.03 -9.74
CA LEU A 68 -17.10 0.58 -9.59
C LEU A 68 -17.34 -0.11 -10.93
N LYS A 69 -18.34 0.31 -11.71
CA LYS A 69 -18.59 -0.24 -13.05
C LYS A 69 -17.36 -0.07 -13.94
N GLN A 70 -16.75 1.11 -13.94
CA GLN A 70 -15.53 1.39 -14.68
C GLN A 70 -14.36 0.49 -14.24
N LEU A 71 -14.13 0.33 -12.93
CA LEU A 71 -13.15 -0.61 -12.41
C LEU A 71 -13.41 -2.04 -12.88
N GLN A 72 -14.67 -2.51 -12.85
CA GLN A 72 -15.02 -3.86 -13.28
C GLN A 72 -14.81 -4.08 -14.79
N THR A 73 -14.96 -3.04 -15.61
CA THR A 73 -14.69 -3.11 -17.06
C THR A 73 -13.19 -3.24 -17.34
N ILE A 74 -12.36 -2.46 -16.65
CA ILE A 74 -10.94 -2.32 -16.97
C ILE A 74 -10.06 -3.37 -16.25
N LYS A 75 -10.53 -3.95 -15.14
CA LYS A 75 -9.74 -4.87 -14.29
C LYS A 75 -9.06 -6.01 -15.04
N GLN A 76 -9.65 -6.50 -16.13
CA GLN A 76 -9.11 -7.62 -16.92
C GLN A 76 -7.79 -7.25 -17.60
N ASN A 77 -7.62 -5.98 -18.01
CA ASN A 77 -6.38 -5.46 -18.59
C ASN A 77 -5.21 -5.53 -17.60
N PHE A 78 -5.50 -5.65 -16.31
CA PHE A 78 -4.55 -5.75 -15.21
C PHE A 78 -4.45 -7.17 -14.63
N GLY A 79 -5.10 -8.17 -15.24
CA GLY A 79 -5.12 -9.56 -14.78
C GLY A 79 -5.91 -9.75 -13.47
N MET A 80 -6.85 -8.87 -13.16
CA MET A 80 -7.63 -8.92 -11.93
C MET A 80 -9.00 -9.56 -12.18
N ARG A 81 -9.29 -10.66 -11.47
CA ARG A 81 -10.58 -11.35 -11.51
C ARG A 81 -11.61 -10.68 -10.61
N SER A 82 -11.22 -10.22 -9.42
CA SER A 82 -12.15 -9.66 -8.42
C SER A 82 -11.60 -8.40 -7.77
N ILE A 83 -12.40 -7.34 -7.77
CA ILE A 83 -12.07 -6.05 -7.15
C ILE A 83 -13.25 -5.59 -6.32
N GLN A 84 -12.96 -5.20 -5.08
CA GLN A 84 -13.92 -4.60 -4.18
C GLN A 84 -13.57 -3.14 -3.96
N LEU A 85 -14.53 -2.24 -4.17
CA LEU A 85 -14.40 -0.83 -3.86
C LEU A 85 -14.97 -0.54 -2.47
N HIS A 86 -14.26 0.30 -1.74
CA HIS A 86 -14.59 0.68 -0.37
C HIS A 86 -14.52 2.20 -0.23
N TYR A 87 -15.49 2.79 0.48
CA TYR A 87 -15.45 4.19 0.83
C TYR A 87 -15.10 4.37 2.31
N SER A 88 -14.19 5.30 2.59
CA SER A 88 -13.89 5.74 3.95
C SER A 88 -14.36 7.17 4.18
N TYR A 89 -14.82 7.43 5.41
CA TYR A 89 -15.11 8.77 5.94
C TYR A 89 -13.88 9.39 6.62
N GLN A 90 -12.81 8.60 6.82
CA GLN A 90 -11.58 9.09 7.39
C GLN A 90 -10.72 9.72 6.29
N PRO A 91 -10.11 10.89 6.54
CA PRO A 91 -9.20 11.50 5.58
C PRO A 91 -8.04 10.56 5.26
N SER A 92 -8.00 10.04 4.04
CA SER A 92 -6.94 9.18 3.55
C SER A 92 -6.75 9.34 2.04
N PRO A 93 -5.51 9.25 1.51
CA PRO A 93 -5.27 9.02 0.09
C PRO A 93 -5.93 7.72 -0.39
N PRO A 94 -6.03 7.48 -1.72
CA PRO A 94 -6.42 6.18 -2.23
C PRO A 94 -5.48 5.09 -1.71
N LEU A 95 -6.06 4.03 -1.16
CA LEU A 95 -5.34 2.88 -0.65
C LEU A 95 -5.69 1.65 -1.48
N VAL A 96 -4.71 0.79 -1.71
CA VAL A 96 -4.92 -0.48 -2.43
C VAL A 96 -4.36 -1.64 -1.62
N TRP A 97 -5.15 -2.70 -1.51
CA TRP A 97 -4.78 -3.94 -0.85
C TRP A 97 -4.91 -5.11 -1.82
N LYS A 98 -3.79 -5.71 -2.21
CA LYS A 98 -3.79 -6.91 -3.04
C LYS A 98 -4.05 -8.14 -2.17
N ASN A 99 -5.18 -8.80 -2.37
CA ASN A 99 -5.59 -9.94 -1.56
C ASN A 99 -4.97 -11.26 -2.06
N SER A 100 -4.97 -11.45 -3.38
CA SER A 100 -4.32 -12.55 -4.07
C SER A 100 -3.69 -12.03 -5.37
N PRO A 101 -2.95 -12.84 -6.15
CA PRO A 101 -2.40 -12.38 -7.44
C PRO A 101 -3.44 -11.72 -8.37
N GLU A 102 -4.70 -12.15 -8.29
CA GLU A 102 -5.79 -11.74 -9.19
C GLU A 102 -6.97 -11.05 -8.45
N SER A 103 -6.81 -10.71 -7.17
CA SER A 103 -7.88 -10.05 -6.42
C SER A 103 -7.36 -8.96 -5.48
N GLY A 104 -8.20 -7.95 -5.24
CA GLY A 104 -7.85 -6.90 -4.31
C GLY A 104 -8.98 -5.97 -3.93
N HIS A 105 -8.64 -5.05 -3.05
CA HIS A 105 -9.53 -4.06 -2.50
C HIS A 105 -8.95 -2.68 -2.81
N VAL A 106 -9.80 -1.79 -3.31
CA VAL A 106 -9.49 -0.37 -3.49
C VAL A 106 -10.31 0.39 -2.46
N MET A 107 -9.66 1.28 -1.73
CA MET A 107 -10.32 2.16 -0.79
C MET A 107 -10.05 3.60 -1.17
N ILE A 108 -11.11 4.40 -1.23
CA ILE A 108 -11.02 5.83 -1.51
C ILE A 108 -11.85 6.63 -0.51
N HIS A 109 -11.46 7.87 -0.28
CA HIS A 109 -12.29 8.79 0.51
C HIS A 109 -13.62 9.04 -0.21
N ARG A 110 -14.73 9.11 0.54
CA ARG A 110 -16.09 9.29 -0.01
C ARG A 110 -16.22 10.48 -0.96
N ASP A 111 -15.53 11.57 -0.66
CA ASP A 111 -15.67 12.81 -1.43
C ASP A 111 -14.66 12.88 -2.59
N LEU A 112 -13.77 11.88 -2.75
CA LEU A 112 -12.73 11.91 -3.78
C LEU A 112 -13.31 12.09 -5.18
N LEU A 113 -14.32 11.28 -5.54
CA LEU A 113 -14.90 11.28 -6.88
C LEU A 113 -15.63 12.59 -7.20
N ASN A 114 -16.08 13.33 -6.19
CA ASN A 114 -16.75 14.63 -6.38
C ASN A 114 -15.76 15.74 -6.78
N HIS A 115 -14.46 15.53 -6.55
CA HIS A 115 -13.40 16.47 -6.91
C HIS A 115 -12.78 16.17 -8.29
N LEU A 116 -13.23 15.09 -8.94
CA LEU A 116 -12.68 14.62 -10.21
C LEU A 116 -13.73 14.73 -11.32
N ASN A 117 -13.30 15.20 -12.49
CA ASN A 117 -14.10 15.10 -13.71
C ASN A 117 -14.09 13.66 -14.27
N GLU A 118 -14.90 13.35 -15.28
CA GLU A 118 -15.01 12.00 -15.84
C GLU A 118 -13.68 11.46 -16.40
N THR A 119 -12.88 12.32 -17.04
CA THR A 119 -11.55 11.96 -17.53
C THR A 119 -10.62 11.58 -16.37
N GLU A 120 -10.59 12.38 -15.31
CA GLU A 120 -9.78 12.13 -14.12
C GLU A 120 -10.26 10.90 -13.34
N LYS A 121 -11.56 10.59 -13.33
CA LYS A 121 -12.09 9.32 -12.80
C LYS A 121 -11.56 8.14 -13.62
N ASN A 122 -11.50 8.26 -14.95
CA ASN A 122 -10.88 7.24 -15.80
C ASN A 122 -9.38 7.06 -15.50
N ILE A 123 -8.64 8.16 -15.31
CA ILE A 123 -7.24 8.11 -14.90
C ILE A 123 -7.12 7.46 -13.52
N LEU A 124 -7.98 7.82 -12.56
CA LEU A 124 -8.01 7.22 -11.22
C LEU A 124 -8.24 5.71 -11.28
N ALA A 125 -9.14 5.23 -12.15
CA ALA A 125 -9.40 3.80 -12.31
C ALA A 125 -8.13 3.07 -12.77
N HIS A 126 -7.46 3.55 -13.82
CA HIS A 126 -6.19 2.99 -14.27
C HIS A 126 -5.11 3.10 -13.20
N PHE A 127 -5.08 4.20 -12.45
CA PHE A 127 -4.10 4.46 -11.41
C PHE A 127 -4.21 3.44 -10.27
N VAL A 128 -5.39 3.28 -9.68
CA VAL A 128 -5.58 2.32 -8.57
C VAL A 128 -5.37 0.87 -9.05
N LEU A 129 -5.74 0.54 -10.29
CA LEU A 129 -5.54 -0.79 -10.86
C LEU A 129 -4.05 -1.09 -11.15
N ALA A 130 -3.31 -0.12 -11.70
CA ALA A 130 -1.88 -0.24 -11.93
C ALA A 130 -1.12 -0.43 -10.62
N HIS A 131 -1.49 0.36 -9.60
CA HIS A 131 -0.94 0.23 -8.25
C HIS A 131 -1.29 -1.12 -7.61
N LEU A 132 -2.49 -1.65 -7.83
CA LEU A 132 -2.88 -2.98 -7.36
C LEU A 132 -2.11 -4.09 -8.11
N HIS A 133 -1.90 -3.93 -9.41
CA HIS A 133 -1.20 -4.90 -10.26
C HIS A 133 0.27 -5.05 -9.86
N GLU A 134 1.00 -3.93 -9.75
CA GLU A 134 2.44 -3.94 -9.47
C GLU A 134 2.77 -4.29 -8.01
N ARG A 135 1.80 -4.21 -7.10
CA ARG A 135 2.01 -4.57 -5.69
C ARG A 135 2.13 -6.07 -5.47
N SER A 136 2.99 -6.42 -4.52
CA SER A 136 2.98 -7.74 -3.89
C SER A 136 1.80 -7.84 -2.92
N PHE A 137 1.12 -8.99 -2.91
CA PHE A 137 0.04 -9.26 -1.96
C PHE A 137 0.52 -9.56 -0.53
N LEU A 138 1.84 -9.78 -0.35
CA LEU A 138 2.43 -10.21 0.92
C LEU A 138 3.26 -9.12 1.61
N ILE A 139 4.10 -8.41 0.85
CA ILE A 139 5.08 -7.45 1.41
C ILE A 139 4.42 -6.35 2.26
N PRO A 140 3.38 -5.64 1.78
CA PRO A 140 2.74 -4.59 2.58
C PRO A 140 2.08 -5.12 3.87
N ARG A 141 1.60 -6.38 3.89
CA ARG A 141 1.01 -6.99 5.08
C ARG A 141 2.03 -7.18 6.19
N ILE A 142 3.18 -7.72 5.80
CA ILE A 142 4.31 -7.94 6.70
C ILE A 142 4.75 -6.61 7.31
N LEU A 143 4.97 -5.60 6.48
CA LEU A 143 5.44 -4.30 6.95
C LEU A 143 4.41 -3.57 7.81
N SER A 144 3.11 -3.68 7.48
CA SER A 144 2.05 -3.07 8.30
C SER A 144 1.96 -3.70 9.68
N ILE A 145 2.09 -5.03 9.79
CA ILE A 145 2.05 -5.71 11.09
C ILE A 145 3.32 -5.49 11.88
N PHE A 146 4.46 -5.45 11.20
CA PHE A 146 5.71 -5.03 11.82
C PHE A 146 5.58 -3.61 12.39
N GLU A 147 5.10 -2.64 11.61
CA GLU A 147 4.93 -1.26 12.09
C GLU A 147 3.89 -1.17 13.23
N GLN A 148 2.75 -1.85 13.12
CA GLN A 148 1.74 -1.90 14.19
C GLN A 148 2.29 -2.54 15.48
N GLY A 149 3.05 -3.62 15.36
CA GLY A 149 3.65 -4.33 16.49
C GLY A 149 4.68 -3.49 17.25
N PHE A 150 5.29 -2.53 16.57
CA PHE A 150 6.29 -1.64 17.16
C PHE A 150 5.90 -0.16 17.14
N TRP A 151 4.59 0.13 17.15
CA TRP A 151 4.06 1.48 17.02
C TRP A 151 4.59 2.49 18.06
N GLY A 152 4.94 2.03 19.27
CA GLY A 152 5.56 2.87 20.32
C GLY A 152 7.03 3.26 20.06
N LEU A 153 7.68 2.62 19.08
CA LEU A 153 9.11 2.76 18.78
C LEU A 153 9.34 3.32 17.36
N ASN A 154 8.34 4.00 16.78
CA ASN A 154 8.35 4.49 15.41
C ASN A 154 9.63 5.28 15.03
N TYR A 155 10.18 6.07 15.96
CA TYR A 155 11.40 6.84 15.70
C TYR A 155 12.66 5.96 15.56
N LEU A 156 12.74 4.89 16.34
CA LEU A 156 13.87 3.95 16.28
C LEU A 156 13.77 3.03 15.07
N ILE A 157 12.55 2.73 14.62
CA ILE A 157 12.29 1.75 13.58
C ILE A 157 12.16 2.37 12.19
N ALA A 158 11.83 3.65 12.09
CA ALA A 158 11.80 4.39 10.83
C ALA A 158 13.01 4.15 9.90
N PRO A 159 14.28 4.17 10.37
CA PRO A 159 15.43 3.85 9.51
C PRO A 159 15.41 2.40 9.03
N ILE A 160 15.10 1.45 9.90
CA ILE A 160 15.01 0.02 9.56
C ILE A 160 13.89 -0.20 8.53
N ALA A 161 12.71 0.39 8.76
CA ALA A 161 11.58 0.30 7.85
C ALA A 161 11.93 0.90 6.48
N THR A 162 12.65 2.01 6.44
CA THR A 162 13.12 2.62 5.18
C THR A 162 14.04 1.67 4.42
N ILE A 163 15.05 1.10 5.08
CA ILE A 163 15.96 0.12 4.46
C ILE A 163 15.18 -1.10 3.94
N LEU A 164 14.27 -1.64 4.77
CA LEU A 164 13.42 -2.77 4.37
C LEU A 164 12.59 -2.44 3.13
N THR A 165 11.99 -1.24 3.05
CA THR A 165 11.20 -0.85 1.88
C THR A 165 12.04 -0.75 0.60
N GLN A 166 13.30 -0.32 0.71
CA GLN A 166 14.25 -0.29 -0.41
C GLN A 166 14.64 -1.71 -0.85
N VAL A 167 15.02 -2.58 0.09
CA VAL A 167 15.35 -3.99 -0.18
C VAL A 167 14.18 -4.72 -0.84
N LEU A 168 12.97 -4.45 -0.37
CA LEU A 168 11.72 -5.01 -0.90
C LEU A 168 11.22 -4.28 -2.17
N ARG A 169 11.98 -3.33 -2.70
CA ARG A 169 11.72 -2.58 -3.94
C ARG A 169 10.37 -1.87 -3.99
N ILE A 170 9.79 -1.50 -2.84
CA ILE A 170 8.51 -0.78 -2.77
C ILE A 170 8.55 0.53 -3.56
N PRO A 171 9.60 1.36 -3.47
CA PRO A 171 9.67 2.60 -4.25
C PRO A 171 9.62 2.36 -5.76
N ALA A 172 10.35 1.36 -6.25
CA ALA A 172 10.35 0.99 -7.66
C ALA A 172 8.98 0.49 -8.13
N THR A 173 8.23 -0.24 -7.29
CA THR A 173 6.86 -0.65 -7.63
C THR A 173 5.90 0.53 -7.77
N LEU A 174 6.04 1.58 -6.96
CA LEU A 174 5.24 2.81 -7.07
C LEU A 174 5.54 3.54 -8.38
N LEU A 175 6.83 3.71 -8.71
CA LEU A 175 7.27 4.37 -9.95
C LEU A 175 6.80 3.60 -11.19
N LYS A 176 6.90 2.26 -11.16
CA LYS A 176 6.42 1.40 -12.26
C LYS A 176 4.90 1.46 -12.40
N ALA A 177 4.16 1.51 -11.30
CA ALA A 177 2.71 1.66 -11.32
C ALA A 177 2.29 3.01 -11.95
N ASP A 178 3.03 4.08 -11.69
CA ASP A 178 2.77 5.40 -12.29
C ASP A 178 2.97 5.37 -13.81
N LEU A 179 4.06 4.77 -14.30
CA LEU A 179 4.30 4.59 -15.73
C LEU A 179 3.25 3.71 -16.39
N ARG A 180 2.87 2.59 -15.74
CA ARG A 180 1.82 1.71 -16.26
C ARG A 180 0.47 2.42 -16.31
N THR A 181 0.17 3.30 -15.35
CA THR A 181 -1.04 4.13 -15.38
C THR A 181 -1.06 4.98 -16.65
N MET A 182 0.03 5.68 -16.94
CA MET A 182 0.17 6.52 -18.13
C MET A 182 -0.03 5.72 -19.42
N GLN A 183 0.63 4.56 -19.53
CA GLN A 183 0.55 3.67 -20.69
C GLN A 183 -0.86 3.08 -20.89
N SER A 184 -1.48 2.61 -19.81
CA SER A 184 -2.79 1.94 -19.87
C SER A 184 -3.96 2.90 -20.04
N ALA A 185 -3.87 4.09 -19.45
CA ALA A 185 -4.87 5.16 -19.64
C ALA A 185 -4.68 5.92 -20.97
N ASN A 186 -3.57 5.68 -21.68
CA ASN A 186 -3.18 6.39 -22.90
C ASN A 186 -3.19 7.92 -22.73
N ILE A 187 -2.55 8.40 -21.67
CA ILE A 187 -2.47 9.83 -21.32
C ILE A 187 -1.04 10.35 -21.44
N SER A 188 -0.92 11.65 -21.64
CA SER A 188 0.38 12.33 -21.66
C SER A 188 1.01 12.42 -20.27
N ALA A 189 2.33 12.61 -20.22
CA ALA A 189 3.05 12.86 -18.96
C ALA A 189 2.54 14.12 -18.24
N PHE A 190 2.08 15.13 -18.99
CA PHE A 190 1.50 16.34 -18.45
C PHE A 190 0.18 16.06 -17.72
N GLU A 191 -0.74 15.33 -18.36
CA GLU A 191 -2.02 14.95 -17.74
C GLU A 191 -1.82 14.10 -16.49
N MET A 192 -0.91 13.13 -16.55
CA MET A 192 -0.55 12.31 -15.40
C MET A 192 0.06 13.16 -14.26
N GLY A 193 0.95 14.08 -14.59
CA GLY A 193 1.56 14.99 -13.62
C GLY A 193 0.53 15.90 -12.94
N TYR A 194 -0.35 16.52 -13.73
CA TYR A 194 -1.45 17.34 -13.22
C TYR A 194 -2.37 16.53 -12.29
N PHE A 195 -2.78 15.33 -12.72
CA PHE A 195 -3.61 14.43 -11.94
C PHE A 195 -2.96 14.06 -10.59
N MET A 196 -1.69 13.66 -10.60
CA MET A 196 -0.95 13.32 -9.38
C MET A 196 -0.82 14.49 -8.42
N GLN A 197 -0.55 15.69 -8.95
CA GLN A 197 -0.43 16.91 -8.14
C GLN A 197 -1.77 17.32 -7.55
N LYS A 198 -2.85 17.25 -8.33
CA LYS A 198 -4.23 17.48 -7.86
C LYS A 198 -4.57 16.52 -6.72
N LEU A 199 -4.33 15.23 -6.90
CA LEU A 199 -4.57 14.23 -5.85
C LEU A 199 -3.77 14.53 -4.57
N HIS A 200 -2.48 14.87 -4.64
CA HIS A 200 -1.70 15.19 -3.44
C HIS A 200 -2.18 16.46 -2.71
N ASN A 201 -2.81 17.39 -3.43
CA ASN A 201 -3.24 18.67 -2.87
C ASN A 201 -4.62 18.64 -2.20
N LEU A 202 -5.40 17.57 -2.38
CA LEU A 202 -6.70 17.41 -1.70
C LEU A 202 -6.52 17.42 -0.17
N SER A 203 -7.33 18.22 0.52
CA SER A 203 -7.20 18.47 1.97
C SER A 203 -7.25 17.18 2.78
N PHE A 204 -8.13 16.25 2.39
CA PHE A 204 -8.31 14.96 3.06
C PHE A 204 -7.23 13.92 2.73
N HIS A 205 -6.27 14.23 1.85
CA HIS A 205 -5.09 13.37 1.61
C HIS A 205 -3.86 13.81 2.41
N LYS A 206 -3.89 14.98 3.05
CA LYS A 206 -2.76 15.55 3.80
C LYS A 206 -2.62 14.99 5.22
N THR A 207 -3.41 14.00 5.60
CA THR A 207 -3.38 13.40 6.94
C THR A 207 -2.01 12.77 7.22
N GLY A 208 -1.38 13.23 8.31
CA GLY A 208 -0.03 12.82 8.71
C GLY A 208 0.06 11.45 9.39
N SER A 209 -0.96 10.61 9.37
CA SER A 209 -0.89 9.29 10.02
C SER A 209 -1.94 8.35 9.44
N LEU A 210 -1.49 7.24 8.86
CA LEU A 210 -2.35 6.10 8.50
C LEU A 210 -2.06 4.87 9.37
N LYS A 211 -1.21 4.99 10.41
CA LYS A 211 -0.84 3.96 11.41
C LYS A 211 -0.79 2.53 10.83
N GLY A 212 0.05 2.34 9.82
CA GLY A 212 0.28 1.10 9.09
C GLY A 212 -0.39 1.04 7.72
N GLY A 213 -1.35 1.94 7.44
CA GLY A 213 -1.99 2.14 6.15
C GLY A 213 -1.08 2.80 5.10
N GLU A 214 0.04 3.39 5.53
CA GLU A 214 1.04 4.04 4.69
C GLU A 214 1.53 3.10 3.58
N PHE A 215 1.82 1.84 3.91
CA PHE A 215 2.29 0.83 2.96
C PHE A 215 1.27 0.48 1.87
N PHE A 216 -0.01 0.82 2.07
CA PHE A 216 -1.10 0.57 1.12
C PHE A 216 -1.47 1.82 0.31
N SER A 217 -0.94 2.99 0.66
CA SER A 217 -1.20 4.25 -0.04
C SER A 217 -0.62 4.26 -1.44
N THR A 218 -1.41 4.68 -2.42
CA THR A 218 -0.97 4.93 -3.80
C THR A 218 -0.27 6.29 -3.95
N LEU A 219 -0.46 7.20 -2.99
CA LEU A 219 0.16 8.51 -2.93
C LEU A 219 1.26 8.54 -1.88
N THR A 220 2.22 9.45 -2.07
CA THR A 220 3.25 9.69 -1.06
C THR A 220 2.64 10.61 -0.01
N LEU A 221 2.64 10.18 1.25
CA LEU A 221 2.10 11.02 2.31
C LEU A 221 2.92 12.30 2.47
N ALA A 222 2.24 13.41 2.75
CA ALA A 222 2.84 14.72 2.98
C ALA A 222 3.54 14.75 4.36
N LYS A 223 4.64 14.00 4.51
CA LYS A 223 5.54 14.11 5.68
C LYS A 223 6.86 14.72 5.24
N ARG A 224 7.28 15.79 5.93
CA ARG A 224 8.48 16.57 5.59
C ARG A 224 9.81 15.84 5.79
N LYS A 225 9.86 14.76 6.58
CA LYS A 225 11.10 14.00 6.86
C LYS A 225 11.08 12.67 6.09
N PHE A 226 12.14 12.40 5.33
CA PHE A 226 12.33 11.21 4.49
C PHE A 226 12.12 9.89 5.25
N TRP A 227 12.62 9.78 6.48
CA TRP A 227 12.46 8.58 7.30
C TRP A 227 11.01 8.30 7.72
N LEU A 228 10.15 9.32 7.73
CA LEU A 228 8.74 9.19 8.10
C LEU A 228 7.86 8.78 6.91
N THR A 229 8.38 8.82 5.68
CA THR A 229 7.67 8.32 4.49
C THR A 229 7.88 6.83 4.26
N HIS A 230 8.59 6.13 5.16
CA HIS A 230 8.88 4.70 5.06
C HIS A 230 9.47 4.33 3.69
N GLY A 231 10.42 5.15 3.22
CA GLY A 231 11.10 4.98 1.94
C GLY A 231 10.25 5.26 0.69
N GLN A 232 8.98 5.67 0.80
CA GLN A 232 8.19 6.05 -0.37
C GLN A 232 8.84 7.23 -1.11
N PRO A 233 8.90 7.19 -2.46
CA PRO A 233 9.50 8.23 -3.27
C PRO A 233 8.69 9.52 -3.13
N GLN A 234 9.35 10.67 -3.05
CA GLN A 234 8.67 11.96 -2.99
C GLN A 234 7.86 12.21 -4.26
N LEU A 235 6.81 13.05 -4.16
CA LEU A 235 6.02 13.45 -5.33
C LEU A 235 6.91 13.97 -6.47
N LYS A 236 7.91 14.81 -6.16
CA LYS A 236 8.86 15.33 -7.14
C LYS A 236 9.56 14.20 -7.92
N THR A 237 10.06 13.17 -7.24
CA THR A 237 10.72 12.01 -7.86
C THR A 237 9.75 11.24 -8.76
N ARG A 238 8.50 11.08 -8.33
CA ARG A 238 7.48 10.39 -9.12
C ARG A 238 7.10 11.18 -10.38
N LEU A 239 6.96 12.50 -10.27
CA LEU A 239 6.70 13.38 -11.42
C LEU A 239 7.85 13.34 -12.43
N ILE A 240 9.10 13.42 -11.96
CA ILE A 240 10.31 13.29 -12.79
C ILE A 240 10.29 11.97 -13.58
N ASN A 241 9.99 10.87 -12.89
CA ASN A 241 9.89 9.53 -13.51
C ASN A 241 8.80 9.46 -14.60
N VAL A 242 7.61 10.02 -14.35
CA VAL A 242 6.53 10.07 -15.35
C VAL A 242 6.89 10.93 -16.55
N MET A 243 7.62 12.02 -16.34
CA MET A 243 8.09 12.90 -17.42
C MET A 243 9.23 12.31 -18.25
N GLY A 244 9.73 11.11 -17.92
CA GLY A 244 10.82 10.45 -18.64
C GLY A 244 12.20 11.05 -18.37
N PHE A 245 12.30 11.96 -17.39
CA PHE A 245 13.59 12.43 -16.90
C PHE A 245 14.12 11.36 -15.94
N VAL A 246 15.13 10.60 -16.37
CA VAL A 246 15.85 9.69 -15.47
C VAL A 246 16.78 10.55 -14.61
N PRO A 247 16.67 10.53 -13.26
CA PRO A 247 17.66 11.16 -12.39
C PRO A 247 18.99 10.39 -12.39
#